data_AF-A0A6C0K4V9-F1
#
_entry.id   AF-A0A6C0K4V9-F1
#
_cell.length_a   1.000
_cell.length_b   1.000
_cell.length_c   1.000
_cell.angle_alpha   90.00
_cell.angle_beta   90.00
_cell.angle_gamma   90.00
#
_symmetry.space_group_name_H-M   'P 1'
#
loop_
_entity.id
_entity.type
_entity.pdbx_description
1 polymer ?
#
loop_
_entity_poly.entity_id
_entity_poly.type
_entity_poly.pdbx_seq_one_letter_code
_entity_poly.pdbx_strand_id
1 'polypeptide(L)'
;MRKGKHYDIHDNGARPFRVYVDGNKVAIYKDVHMEIGEPEDYSKLIMELRVKDIYVGKSTGHAEGADHLPDKAHMFVGNSLLLHVSANRYVHVGSSIYEFQMDDKVDKYFSMVGRNDVTYPVLLGTDNVYFMLEGDHCYLPRGMLPAKLTKAQWEDAYTYFYGWLDPINGRHRTDKERNKDALENHAKKMKGYRLIQKREF
;
A
#
# COMPACT_ATOMS: atom_id res chain seq x y z
N MET A 1 13.44 -21.29 14.11
CA MET A 1 13.37 -20.10 13.23
C MET A 1 12.72 -20.50 11.91
N ARG A 2 11.75 -19.72 11.40
CA ARG A 2 11.24 -19.93 10.03
C ARG A 2 12.38 -19.65 9.04
N LYS A 3 12.51 -20.49 8.01
CA LYS A 3 13.38 -20.21 6.86
C LYS A 3 12.68 -19.18 5.95
N GLY A 4 13.43 -18.31 5.29
CA GLY A 4 12.89 -17.32 4.35
C GLY A 4 13.23 -15.87 4.70
N LYS A 5 12.78 -14.93 3.87
CA LYS A 5 12.88 -13.49 4.15
C LYS A 5 11.69 -13.05 5.00
N HIS A 6 11.88 -12.07 5.85
CA HIS A 6 10.77 -11.39 6.51
C HIS A 6 10.71 -9.92 6.11
N TYR A 7 9.52 -9.35 6.24
CA TYR A 7 9.23 -7.94 6.02
C TYR A 7 8.40 -7.44 7.18
N ASP A 8 8.84 -6.33 7.77
CA ASP A 8 8.13 -5.67 8.86
C ASP A 8 7.35 -4.52 8.25
N ILE A 9 6.04 -4.55 8.41
CA ILE A 9 5.12 -3.64 7.74
C ILE A 9 5.17 -2.30 8.45
N HIS A 10 5.45 -1.22 7.72
CA HIS A 10 5.59 0.12 8.31
C HIS A 10 4.21 0.73 8.54
N ASP A 11 4.05 1.42 9.67
CA ASP A 11 2.86 2.21 9.92
C ASP A 11 3.01 3.18 11.08
N ASN A 12 3.04 4.48 10.79
CA ASN A 12 3.03 5.55 11.79
C ASN A 12 4.11 5.40 12.89
N GLY A 13 5.29 4.92 12.50
CA GLY A 13 6.44 4.67 13.37
C GLY A 13 6.48 3.29 14.02
N ALA A 14 5.44 2.47 13.85
CA ALA A 14 5.34 1.12 14.40
C ALA A 14 5.53 0.03 13.31
N ARG A 15 5.60 -1.23 13.74
CA ARG A 15 5.64 -2.41 12.87
C ARG A 15 4.51 -3.40 13.18
N PRO A 16 3.24 -3.06 12.92
CA PRO A 16 2.09 -3.84 13.39
C PRO A 16 2.05 -5.29 12.88
N PHE A 17 2.70 -5.58 11.75
CA PHE A 17 2.73 -6.91 11.16
C PHE A 17 4.12 -7.31 10.70
N ARG A 18 4.42 -8.61 10.79
CA ARG A 18 5.60 -9.25 10.18
C ARG A 18 5.16 -10.33 9.20
N VAL A 19 5.69 -10.27 7.99
CA VAL A 19 5.39 -11.23 6.92
C VAL A 19 6.60 -12.08 6.63
N TYR A 20 6.50 -13.40 6.81
CA TYR A 20 7.51 -14.36 6.41
C TYR A 20 7.19 -14.92 5.02
N VAL A 21 8.19 -14.93 4.14
CA VAL A 21 8.11 -15.43 2.77
C VAL A 21 9.12 -16.55 2.55
N ASP A 22 8.62 -17.76 2.25
CA ASP A 22 9.40 -18.95 1.89
C ASP A 22 8.89 -19.51 0.55
N GLY A 23 9.52 -19.07 -0.54
CA GLY A 23 9.04 -19.34 -1.89
C GLY A 23 7.64 -18.79 -2.09
N ASN A 24 6.66 -19.68 -2.27
CA ASN A 24 5.26 -19.33 -2.44
C ASN A 24 4.40 -19.47 -1.17
N LYS A 25 5.03 -19.80 -0.04
CA LYS A 25 4.36 -19.84 1.27
C LYS A 25 4.56 -18.52 1.98
N VAL A 26 3.48 -17.96 2.48
CA VAL A 26 3.46 -16.70 3.22
C VAL A 26 2.78 -16.93 4.57
N ALA A 27 3.40 -16.44 5.64
CA ALA A 27 2.81 -16.40 6.97
C ALA A 27 2.84 -14.97 7.50
N ILE A 28 1.70 -14.50 7.98
CA ILE A 28 1.53 -13.13 8.46
C ILE A 28 1.28 -13.18 9.96
N TYR A 29 2.07 -12.43 10.69
CA TYR A 29 2.02 -12.31 12.13
C TYR A 29 1.68 -10.88 12.53
N LYS A 30 1.05 -10.73 13.68
CA LYS A 30 0.74 -9.46 14.30
C LYS A 30 1.62 -9.24 15.53
N ASP A 31 2.07 -8.01 15.72
CA ASP A 31 2.66 -7.58 16.98
C ASP A 31 1.58 -7.58 18.08
N VAL A 32 1.83 -8.27 19.19
CA VAL A 32 0.86 -8.39 20.30
C VAL A 32 0.91 -7.23 21.27
N HIS A 33 1.94 -6.39 21.19
CA HIS A 33 2.07 -5.19 22.00
C HIS A 33 1.17 -4.07 21.46
N MET A 34 0.56 -3.32 22.38
CA MET A 34 -0.33 -2.19 22.06
C MET A 34 0.39 -0.84 22.28
N GLU A 35 1.44 -0.83 23.10
CA GLU A 35 2.18 0.39 23.44
C GLU A 35 3.39 0.60 22.52
N ILE A 36 3.50 1.81 21.97
CA ILE A 36 4.64 2.20 21.16
C ILE A 36 5.90 2.23 22.03
N GLY A 37 6.94 1.50 21.62
CA GLY A 37 8.24 1.47 22.28
C GLY A 37 8.52 0.18 23.04
N GLU A 38 7.52 -0.69 23.24
CA GLU A 38 7.77 -2.08 23.62
C GLU A 38 8.48 -2.81 22.47
N PRO A 39 9.41 -3.74 22.75
CA PRO A 39 10.01 -4.57 21.72
C PRO A 39 8.93 -5.39 21.00
N GLU A 40 8.99 -5.45 19.67
CA GLU A 40 7.96 -6.12 18.87
C GLU A 40 7.87 -7.63 19.21
N ASP A 41 6.66 -8.15 19.41
CA ASP A 41 6.40 -9.58 19.61
C ASP A 41 5.41 -10.12 18.57
N TYR A 42 5.96 -10.80 17.57
CA TYR A 42 5.22 -11.48 16.51
C TYR A 42 4.87 -12.93 16.85
N SER A 43 4.47 -13.21 18.09
CA SER A 43 4.02 -14.54 18.53
C SER A 43 2.65 -14.92 17.98
N LYS A 44 1.81 -13.93 17.61
CA LYS A 44 0.44 -14.16 17.11
C LYS A 44 0.39 -14.31 15.59
N LEU A 45 0.20 -15.55 15.12
CA LEU A 45 -0.10 -15.84 13.72
C LEU A 45 -1.52 -15.37 13.35
N ILE A 46 -1.63 -14.57 12.30
CA ILE A 46 -2.91 -14.14 11.73
C ILE A 46 -3.37 -15.12 10.66
N MET A 47 -2.50 -15.43 9.69
CA MET A 47 -2.83 -16.36 8.61
C MET A 47 -1.59 -16.95 7.94
N GLU A 48 -1.79 -18.12 7.33
CA GLU A 48 -0.86 -18.71 6.37
C GLU A 48 -1.56 -18.95 5.04
N LEU A 49 -0.84 -18.73 3.95
CA LEU A 49 -1.36 -18.99 2.62
C LEU A 49 -0.26 -19.39 1.64
N ARG A 50 -0.69 -20.01 0.54
CA ARG A 50 0.13 -20.11 -0.67
C ARG A 50 -0.32 -19.06 -1.67
N VAL A 51 0.64 -18.41 -2.29
CA VAL A 51 0.43 -17.33 -3.27
C VAL A 51 1.00 -17.73 -4.62
N LYS A 52 0.52 -17.09 -5.68
CA LYS A 52 1.10 -17.15 -7.02
C LYS A 52 2.25 -16.17 -7.15
N ASP A 53 2.01 -14.93 -6.74
CA ASP A 53 2.94 -13.82 -6.86
C ASP A 53 2.95 -12.98 -5.58
N ILE A 54 4.10 -12.35 -5.33
CA ILE A 54 4.33 -11.47 -4.18
C ILE A 54 4.88 -10.15 -4.72
N TYR A 55 4.16 -9.07 -4.48
CA TYR A 55 4.58 -7.73 -4.82
C TYR A 55 5.01 -7.03 -3.53
N VAL A 56 6.32 -6.85 -3.40
CA VAL A 56 6.94 -6.22 -2.23
C VAL A 56 6.91 -4.70 -2.43
N GLY A 57 6.22 -4.01 -1.53
CA GLY A 57 6.18 -2.56 -1.46
C GLY A 57 7.57 -1.99 -1.20
N LYS A 58 7.85 -0.82 -1.76
CA LYS A 58 9.10 -0.12 -1.53
C LYS A 58 8.89 1.35 -1.73
N SER A 59 9.52 2.15 -0.88
CA SER A 59 9.64 3.56 -1.12
C SER A 59 11.04 3.92 -1.62
N THR A 60 11.11 4.77 -2.63
CA THR A 60 12.35 5.08 -3.36
C THR A 60 13.01 6.37 -2.92
N GLY A 61 12.33 7.19 -2.10
CA GLY A 61 12.78 8.55 -1.74
C GLY A 61 12.80 9.55 -2.90
N HIS A 62 12.30 9.19 -4.09
CA HIS A 62 12.23 10.10 -5.25
C HIS A 62 10.89 10.82 -5.37
N ALA A 63 9.85 10.33 -4.72
CA ALA A 63 8.56 10.99 -4.63
C ALA A 63 8.66 12.25 -3.76
N GLU A 64 7.92 13.30 -4.11
CA GLU A 64 7.91 14.57 -3.37
C GLU A 64 7.37 14.38 -1.95
N GLY A 65 6.34 13.54 -1.78
CA GLY A 65 5.77 13.20 -0.49
C GLY A 65 6.58 12.23 0.38
N ALA A 66 7.73 11.73 -0.09
CA ALA A 66 8.53 10.75 0.66
C ALA A 66 9.18 11.36 1.91
N ASP A 67 9.23 10.60 3.00
CA ASP A 67 9.82 11.05 4.28
C ASP A 67 11.34 10.81 4.39
N HIS A 68 11.95 10.29 3.33
CA HIS A 68 13.36 9.94 3.28
C HIS A 68 13.97 10.24 1.91
N LEU A 69 15.30 10.30 1.91
CA LEU A 69 16.10 10.47 0.70
C LEU A 69 16.38 9.12 0.02
N PRO A 70 16.69 9.10 -1.29
CA PRO A 70 16.90 7.84 -2.03
C PRO A 70 18.00 6.91 -1.50
N ASP A 71 19.03 7.46 -0.82
CA ASP A 71 20.10 6.67 -0.20
C ASP A 71 19.60 5.81 0.97
N LYS A 72 18.49 6.20 1.61
CA LYS A 72 17.82 5.46 2.68
C LYS A 72 16.73 4.50 2.21
N ALA A 73 16.43 4.44 0.92
CA ALA A 73 15.35 3.62 0.36
C ALA A 73 15.41 2.13 0.76
N HIS A 74 16.61 1.61 1.02
CA HIS A 74 16.82 0.23 1.48
C HIS A 74 16.15 -0.08 2.83
N MET A 75 15.91 0.94 3.67
CA MET A 75 15.23 0.81 4.97
C MET A 75 13.70 0.67 4.84
N PHE A 76 13.15 0.92 3.65
CA PHE A 76 11.70 0.99 3.41
C PHE A 76 11.22 -0.09 2.42
N VAL A 77 12.03 -1.14 2.23
CA VAL A 77 11.64 -2.31 1.41
C VAL A 77 10.79 -3.25 2.24
N GLY A 78 9.62 -3.61 1.70
CA GLY A 78 8.64 -4.45 2.40
C GLY A 78 7.77 -3.68 3.38
N ASN A 79 7.71 -2.36 3.26
CA ASN A 79 6.84 -1.49 4.05
C ASN A 79 5.35 -1.87 3.94
N SER A 80 4.95 -2.47 2.82
CA SER A 80 3.67 -3.14 2.60
C SER A 80 3.84 -4.28 1.60
N LEU A 81 2.88 -5.19 1.52
CA LEU A 81 2.87 -6.28 0.54
C LEU A 81 1.51 -6.42 -0.12
N LEU A 82 1.52 -6.76 -1.42
CA LEU A 82 0.36 -7.29 -2.12
C LEU A 82 0.63 -8.75 -2.50
N LEU A 83 -0.30 -9.62 -2.13
CA LEU A 83 -0.20 -11.07 -2.30
C LEU A 83 -1.25 -11.53 -3.30
N HIS A 84 -0.83 -12.08 -4.44
CA HIS A 84 -1.76 -12.69 -5.39
C HIS A 84 -2.05 -14.13 -4.97
N VAL A 85 -3.23 -14.39 -4.43
CA VAL A 85 -3.54 -15.71 -3.87
C VAL A 85 -3.94 -16.69 -4.96
N SER A 86 -4.96 -16.35 -5.75
CA SER A 86 -5.53 -17.23 -6.76
C SER A 86 -6.51 -16.47 -7.65
N ALA A 87 -6.58 -16.80 -8.95
CA ALA A 87 -7.51 -16.16 -9.89
C ALA A 87 -7.48 -14.63 -9.78
N ASN A 88 -8.59 -14.00 -9.40
CA ASN A 88 -8.71 -12.56 -9.18
C ASN A 88 -8.55 -12.14 -7.71
N ARG A 89 -8.24 -13.05 -6.78
CA ARG A 89 -8.18 -12.79 -5.34
C ARG A 89 -6.78 -12.35 -4.89
N TYR A 90 -6.74 -11.24 -4.16
CA TYR A 90 -5.54 -10.66 -3.60
C TYR A 90 -5.70 -10.40 -2.10
N VAL A 91 -4.59 -10.40 -1.38
CA VAL A 91 -4.49 -9.94 0.02
C VAL A 91 -3.49 -8.80 0.07
N HIS A 92 -3.90 -7.66 0.64
CA HIS A 92 -3.01 -6.57 0.94
C HIS A 92 -2.61 -6.63 2.42
N VAL A 93 -1.34 -6.37 2.70
CA VAL A 93 -0.75 -6.27 4.04
C VAL A 93 -0.09 -4.89 4.16
N GLY A 94 -0.75 -3.97 4.85
CA GLY A 94 -0.26 -2.63 5.19
C GLY A 94 -0.66 -2.28 6.62
N SER A 95 -1.11 -1.05 6.88
CA SER A 95 -1.73 -0.65 8.17
C SER A 95 -2.94 -1.52 8.58
N SER A 96 -3.52 -2.24 7.62
CA SER A 96 -4.48 -3.31 7.83
C SER A 96 -4.24 -4.46 6.85
N ILE A 97 -4.78 -5.63 7.18
CA ILE A 97 -4.80 -6.81 6.35
C ILE A 97 -6.22 -7.00 5.84
N TYR A 98 -6.39 -7.07 4.52
CA TYR A 98 -7.67 -7.32 3.90
C TYR A 98 -7.52 -8.07 2.57
N GLU A 99 -8.57 -8.77 2.17
CA GLU A 99 -8.66 -9.35 0.83
C GLU A 99 -9.57 -8.53 -0.07
N PHE A 100 -9.32 -8.61 -1.38
CA PHE A 100 -10.15 -8.01 -2.41
C PHE A 100 -9.97 -8.73 -3.74
N GLN A 101 -10.74 -8.30 -4.75
CA GLN A 101 -10.72 -8.83 -6.10
C GLN A 101 -10.36 -7.77 -7.13
N MET A 102 -9.58 -8.18 -8.14
CA MET A 102 -9.26 -7.37 -9.32
C MET A 102 -9.82 -8.00 -10.59
N ASP A 103 -10.47 -7.22 -11.43
CA ASP A 103 -10.92 -7.70 -12.75
C ASP A 103 -9.84 -7.55 -13.83
N ASP A 104 -8.73 -6.91 -13.49
CA ASP A 104 -7.60 -6.65 -14.37
C ASP A 104 -6.30 -7.26 -13.81
N LYS A 105 -5.18 -7.05 -14.52
CA LYS A 105 -3.88 -7.63 -14.15
C LYS A 105 -2.99 -6.59 -13.50
N VAL A 106 -2.16 -7.03 -12.56
CA VAL A 106 -1.11 -6.17 -11.98
C VAL A 106 -0.12 -5.76 -13.07
N ASP A 107 0.02 -4.45 -13.28
CA ASP A 107 1.10 -3.82 -14.05
C ASP A 107 2.25 -3.47 -13.11
N LYS A 108 1.95 -2.76 -12.02
CA LYS A 108 2.99 -2.33 -11.07
C LYS A 108 2.45 -2.03 -9.68
N TYR A 109 3.26 -2.31 -8.66
CA TYR A 109 2.97 -1.99 -7.27
C TYR A 109 3.97 -0.97 -6.72
N PHE A 110 3.45 0.04 -6.05
CA PHE A 110 4.22 1.10 -5.37
C PHE A 110 3.76 1.17 -3.92
N SER A 111 4.64 1.62 -3.04
CA SER A 111 4.29 1.91 -1.66
C SER A 111 5.25 2.96 -1.12
N MET A 112 4.88 4.22 -1.30
CA MET A 112 5.66 5.32 -0.74
C MET A 112 5.58 5.28 0.78
N VAL A 113 6.65 5.65 1.48
CA VAL A 113 6.56 6.03 2.89
C VAL A 113 6.61 7.54 2.96
N GLY A 114 5.49 8.13 3.38
CA GLY A 114 5.35 9.55 3.59
C GLY A 114 5.54 9.91 5.06
N ARG A 115 5.27 11.17 5.38
CA ARG A 115 5.51 11.75 6.71
C ARG A 115 5.02 10.84 7.84
N ASN A 116 5.82 10.75 8.91
CA ASN A 116 5.59 9.93 10.08
C ASN A 116 5.61 8.42 9.79
N ASP A 117 6.37 7.95 8.80
CA ASP A 117 6.47 6.53 8.49
C ASP A 117 5.11 5.90 8.08
N VAL A 118 4.26 6.68 7.42
CA VAL A 118 2.95 6.23 6.91
C VAL A 118 3.11 5.71 5.49
N THR A 119 2.64 4.49 5.25
CA THR A 119 2.68 3.89 3.91
C THR A 119 1.51 4.35 3.04
N TYR A 120 1.78 4.60 1.76
CA TYR A 120 0.80 4.97 0.74
C TYR A 120 0.86 3.98 -0.43
N PRO A 121 0.30 2.77 -0.28
CA PRO A 121 0.38 1.76 -1.33
C PRO A 121 -0.56 2.06 -2.48
N VAL A 122 -0.02 1.99 -3.69
CA VAL A 122 -0.73 2.21 -4.96
C VAL A 122 -0.46 1.01 -5.85
N LEU A 123 -1.53 0.38 -6.32
CA LEU A 123 -1.44 -0.69 -7.30
C LEU A 123 -1.97 -0.20 -8.64
N LEU A 124 -1.13 -0.28 -9.66
CA LEU A 124 -1.52 -0.11 -11.05
C LEU A 124 -1.95 -1.45 -11.61
N GLY A 125 -3.22 -1.54 -11.96
CA GLY A 125 -3.75 -2.54 -12.87
C GLY A 125 -3.56 -2.12 -14.33
N THR A 126 -3.90 -3.02 -15.25
CA THR A 126 -3.94 -2.69 -16.68
C THR A 126 -5.02 -1.66 -16.98
N ASP A 127 -6.15 -1.69 -16.27
CA ASP A 127 -7.32 -0.84 -16.54
C ASP A 127 -7.64 0.12 -15.39
N ASN A 128 -7.27 -0.23 -14.15
CA ASN A 128 -7.60 0.52 -12.95
C ASN A 128 -6.36 0.89 -12.12
N VAL A 129 -6.53 1.88 -11.24
CA VAL A 129 -5.56 2.22 -10.19
C VAL A 129 -6.25 2.07 -8.85
N TYR A 130 -5.58 1.35 -7.93
CA TYR A 130 -6.10 0.93 -6.64
C TYR A 130 -5.36 1.68 -5.53
N PHE A 131 -6.12 2.28 -4.63
CA PHE A 131 -5.66 3.05 -3.48
C PHE A 131 -5.96 2.26 -2.21
N MET A 132 -4.91 1.87 -1.49
CA MET A 132 -4.92 0.81 -0.47
C MET A 132 -4.80 1.28 0.98
N LEU A 133 -4.63 2.59 1.18
CA LEU A 133 -4.60 3.22 2.50
C LEU A 133 -5.91 2.98 3.27
N GLU A 134 -5.81 2.92 4.60
CA GLU A 134 -6.95 2.70 5.48
C GLU A 134 -8.01 3.80 5.32
N GLY A 135 -9.25 3.40 5.01
CA GLY A 135 -10.37 4.31 4.78
C GLY A 135 -10.76 4.45 3.30
N ASP A 136 -9.80 4.29 2.39
CA ASP A 136 -10.05 4.39 0.96
C ASP A 136 -10.58 3.06 0.42
N HIS A 137 -9.72 2.04 0.43
CA HIS A 137 -9.96 0.69 -0.09
C HIS A 137 -10.78 0.73 -1.39
N CYS A 138 -10.29 1.50 -2.35
CA CYS A 138 -11.02 1.86 -3.56
C CYS A 138 -10.12 1.79 -4.80
N TYR A 139 -10.75 1.93 -5.96
CA TYR A 139 -10.07 2.01 -7.24
C TYR A 139 -10.83 2.94 -8.19
N LEU A 140 -10.13 3.38 -9.22
CA LEU A 140 -10.68 4.21 -10.28
C LEU A 140 -10.08 3.81 -11.64
N PRO A 141 -10.78 4.07 -12.76
CA PRO A 141 -10.24 3.81 -14.09
C PRO A 141 -8.91 4.55 -14.30
N ARG A 142 -7.87 3.84 -14.75
CA ARG A 142 -6.52 4.40 -14.92
C ARG A 142 -6.49 5.64 -15.79
N GLY A 143 -7.40 5.75 -16.76
CA GLY A 143 -7.54 6.91 -17.64
C GLY A 143 -7.99 8.21 -16.95
N MET A 144 -8.39 8.19 -15.68
CA MET A 144 -8.66 9.41 -14.91
C MET A 144 -7.38 10.08 -14.39
N LEU A 145 -6.25 9.37 -14.38
CA LEU A 145 -4.94 9.94 -14.07
C LEU A 145 -4.18 10.32 -15.36
N PRO A 146 -3.18 11.22 -15.26
CA PRO A 146 -2.36 11.58 -16.41
C PRO A 146 -1.71 10.35 -17.06
N ALA A 147 -1.80 10.23 -18.38
CA ALA A 147 -1.29 9.06 -19.10
C ALA A 147 0.24 8.86 -18.99
N LYS A 148 0.98 9.93 -18.67
CA LYS A 148 2.45 9.96 -18.65
C LYS A 148 3.01 10.41 -17.30
N LEU A 149 2.60 9.76 -16.22
CA LEU A 149 3.26 9.93 -14.92
C LEU A 149 4.61 9.21 -14.89
N THR A 150 5.61 9.85 -14.31
CA THR A 150 6.90 9.24 -13.97
C THR A 150 6.74 8.20 -12.86
N LYS A 151 7.78 7.40 -12.59
CA LYS A 151 7.76 6.43 -11.49
C LYS A 151 7.55 7.09 -10.12
N ALA A 152 8.18 8.25 -9.89
CA ALA A 152 8.04 9.01 -8.64
C ALA A 152 6.63 9.57 -8.47
N GLN A 153 6.01 10.07 -9.55
CA GLN A 153 4.63 10.54 -9.49
C GLN A 153 3.61 9.41 -9.30
N TRP A 154 3.87 8.22 -9.84
CA TRP A 154 3.03 7.05 -9.55
C TRP A 154 3.17 6.57 -8.11
N GLU A 155 4.37 6.65 -7.55
CA GLU A 155 4.62 6.35 -6.14
C GLU A 155 3.86 7.32 -5.22
N ASP A 156 3.74 8.60 -5.62
CA ASP A 156 2.97 9.63 -4.93
C ASP A 156 1.57 9.87 -5.53
N ALA A 157 0.93 8.85 -6.13
CA ALA A 157 -0.33 9.05 -6.86
C ALA A 157 -1.48 9.57 -5.98
N TYR A 158 -1.35 9.44 -4.65
CA TYR A 158 -2.29 9.98 -3.67
C TYR A 158 -2.43 11.51 -3.75
N THR A 159 -1.40 12.23 -4.22
CA THR A 159 -1.49 13.67 -4.42
C THR A 159 -2.53 14.03 -5.51
N TYR A 160 -2.66 13.21 -6.56
CA TYR A 160 -3.72 13.37 -7.56
C TYR A 160 -5.06 12.88 -7.03
N PHE A 161 -5.06 11.76 -6.29
CA PHE A 161 -6.26 11.15 -5.75
C PHE A 161 -7.07 12.10 -4.86
N TYR A 162 -6.39 12.73 -3.88
CA TYR A 162 -6.97 13.71 -2.97
C TYR A 162 -7.05 15.14 -3.55
N GLY A 163 -6.71 15.30 -4.84
CA GLY A 163 -6.84 16.56 -5.56
C GLY A 163 -5.82 17.64 -5.18
N TRP A 164 -4.69 17.28 -4.56
CA TRP A 164 -3.60 18.22 -4.28
C TRP A 164 -2.86 18.64 -5.54
N LEU A 165 -2.69 17.74 -6.51
CA LEU A 165 -2.23 18.07 -7.85
C LEU A 165 -3.36 17.96 -8.87
N ASP A 166 -3.43 18.96 -9.75
CA ASP A 166 -4.33 18.94 -10.90
C ASP A 166 -3.91 17.86 -11.91
N PRO A 167 -4.78 16.91 -12.29
CA PRO A 167 -4.45 15.85 -13.24
C PRO A 167 -4.29 16.36 -14.69
N ILE A 168 -4.66 17.60 -15.02
CA ILE A 168 -4.51 18.15 -16.36
C ILE A 168 -3.13 18.80 -16.53
N ASN A 169 -2.69 19.58 -15.54
CA ASN A 169 -1.50 20.42 -15.66
C ASN A 169 -0.46 20.24 -14.54
N GLY A 170 -0.74 19.40 -13.53
CA GLY A 170 0.17 19.13 -12.42
C GLY A 170 0.36 20.29 -11.44
N ARG A 171 -0.50 21.31 -11.46
CA ARG A 171 -0.44 22.44 -10.53
C ARG A 171 -0.92 22.03 -9.14
N HIS A 172 -0.23 22.49 -8.09
CA HIS A 172 -0.73 22.41 -6.72
C HIS A 172 -2.01 23.22 -6.54
N ARG A 173 -3.00 22.59 -5.90
CA ARG A 173 -4.28 23.17 -5.54
C ARG A 173 -4.30 23.53 -4.05
N THR A 174 -5.03 24.58 -3.72
CA THR A 174 -5.37 24.94 -2.33
C THR A 174 -6.41 23.98 -1.75
N ASP A 175 -6.58 23.97 -0.43
CA ASP A 175 -7.62 23.18 0.24
C ASP A 175 -9.03 23.46 -0.30
N LYS A 176 -9.30 24.72 -0.65
CA LYS A 176 -10.60 25.13 -1.21
C LYS A 176 -10.81 24.57 -2.63
N GLU A 177 -9.75 24.48 -3.42
CA GLU A 177 -9.81 23.98 -4.79
C GLU A 177 -9.89 22.45 -4.85
N ARG A 178 -9.15 21.73 -4.00
CA ARG A 178 -9.04 20.26 -4.09
C ARG A 178 -10.37 19.54 -3.88
N ASN A 179 -11.18 20.00 -2.93
CA ASN A 179 -12.42 19.32 -2.52
C ASN A 179 -13.49 19.27 -3.62
N LYS A 180 -13.44 20.18 -4.60
CA LYS A 180 -14.47 20.26 -5.64
C LYS A 180 -14.35 19.14 -6.67
N ASP A 181 -13.12 18.81 -7.04
CA ASP A 181 -12.79 17.95 -8.19
C ASP A 181 -11.77 16.85 -7.81
N ALA A 182 -11.78 16.40 -6.55
CA ALA A 182 -10.93 15.30 -6.09
C ALA A 182 -11.35 13.98 -6.74
N LEU A 183 -10.37 13.18 -7.18
CA LEU A 183 -10.64 11.90 -7.84
C LEU A 183 -11.26 10.88 -6.90
N GLU A 184 -11.05 11.01 -5.59
CA GLU A 184 -11.68 10.17 -4.56
C GLU A 184 -13.22 10.15 -4.66
N ASN A 185 -13.83 11.26 -5.10
CA ASN A 185 -15.28 11.36 -5.29
C ASN A 185 -15.80 10.47 -6.42
N HIS A 186 -14.92 9.99 -7.31
CA HIS A 186 -15.24 9.10 -8.42
C HIS A 186 -14.81 7.64 -8.16
N ALA A 187 -14.18 7.38 -7.02
CA ALA A 187 -13.63 6.08 -6.70
C ALA A 187 -14.73 5.06 -6.35
N LYS A 188 -14.50 3.81 -6.78
CA LYS A 188 -15.37 2.67 -6.46
C LYS A 188 -14.72 1.84 -5.37
N LYS A 189 -15.51 1.35 -4.42
CA LYS A 189 -15.00 0.40 -3.40
C LYS A 189 -14.51 -0.89 -4.06
N MET A 190 -13.40 -1.42 -3.55
CA MET A 190 -12.81 -2.67 -4.05
C MET A 190 -13.81 -3.83 -3.99
N LYS A 191 -13.87 -4.63 -5.06
CA LYS A 191 -14.76 -5.79 -5.13
C LYS A 191 -14.29 -6.87 -4.17
N GLY A 192 -15.25 -7.59 -3.57
CA GLY A 192 -14.94 -8.68 -2.64
C GLY A 192 -14.12 -8.23 -1.43
N TYR A 193 -14.17 -6.93 -1.07
CA TYR A 193 -13.43 -6.41 0.07
C TYR A 193 -13.86 -7.13 1.35
N ARG A 194 -12.89 -7.70 2.06
CA ARG A 194 -13.09 -8.25 3.40
C ARG A 194 -11.87 -7.93 4.25
N LEU A 195 -12.10 -7.11 5.27
CA LEU A 195 -11.13 -6.84 6.31
C LEU A 195 -10.84 -8.11 7.11
N ILE A 196 -9.56 -8.41 7.32
CA ILE A 196 -9.09 -9.58 8.08
C ILE A 196 -8.58 -9.14 9.44
N GLN A 197 -7.74 -8.11 9.48
CA GLN A 197 -7.14 -7.59 10.72
C GLN A 197 -6.82 -6.11 10.55
N LYS A 198 -7.15 -5.28 11.54
CA LYS A 198 -6.61 -3.92 11.63
C LYS A 198 -5.38 -3.91 12.54
N ARG A 199 -4.51 -2.91 12.40
CA ARG A 199 -3.63 -2.55 13.50
C ARG A 199 -4.46 -2.28 14.77
N GLU A 200 -3.92 -2.64 15.91
CA GLU A 200 -4.47 -2.29 17.22
C GLU A 200 -3.34 -1.59 17.97
N PHE A 201 -3.65 -0.43 18.54
CA PHE A 201 -2.83 0.31 19.50
C PHE A 201 -3.74 0.58 20.70
#